data_AF-A0A2S2Q8B1-F1
#
_entry.id   AF-A0A2S2Q8B1-F1
#
_cell.length_a   1.000
_cell.length_b   1.000
_cell.length_c   1.000
_cell.angle_alpha   90.00
_cell.angle_beta   90.00
_cell.angle_gamma   90.00
#
_symmetry.space_group_name_H-M   'P 1'
#
loop_
_entity.id
_entity.type
_entity.pdbx_description
1 polymer ?
#
loop_
_entity_poly.entity_id
_entity_poly.type
_entity_poly.pdbx_seq_one_letter_code
_entity_poly.pdbx_strand_id
1 'polypeptide(L)'
;MFGPVYNLDLGTFERRKNEHLYQLYGKPTILTFIRTKRMKWFGHIWRAEDDILKKIITATIQKKRPLGRTRTRWKDAVKRDIQLVDANASVELALNRERWRDLLVAAQALQEPLS
;
A
#
# COMPACT_ATOMS: atom_id res chain seq x y z
N MET A 1 -7.44 -23.49 -7.51
CA MET A 1 -7.98 -22.68 -6.39
C MET A 1 -8.12 -23.61 -5.19
N PHE A 2 -7.57 -23.28 -4.03
CA PHE A 2 -7.71 -24.14 -2.84
C PHE A 2 -9.17 -24.10 -2.34
N GLY A 3 -9.82 -25.27 -2.30
CA GLY A 3 -11.24 -25.42 -1.91
C GLY A 3 -11.50 -25.27 -0.40
N PRO A 4 -12.61 -25.82 0.14
CA PRO A 4 -12.79 -25.94 1.59
C PRO A 4 -11.80 -26.95 2.20
N VAL A 5 -11.63 -26.91 3.53
CA VAL A 5 -10.84 -27.88 4.31
C VAL A 5 -11.82 -28.78 5.06
N TYR A 6 -11.53 -30.09 5.08
CA TYR A 6 -12.32 -31.04 5.85
C TYR A 6 -11.92 -30.98 7.33
N ASN A 7 -12.89 -30.73 8.21
CA ASN A 7 -12.71 -30.77 9.66
C ASN A 7 -13.02 -32.19 10.14
N LEU A 8 -12.01 -32.88 10.68
CA LEU A 8 -12.14 -34.26 11.17
C LEU A 8 -12.97 -34.35 12.45
N ASP A 9 -12.97 -33.31 13.29
CA ASP A 9 -13.68 -33.28 14.56
C ASP A 9 -15.19 -33.07 14.37
N LEU A 10 -15.57 -32.28 13.36
CA LEU A 10 -16.97 -31.96 13.04
C LEU A 10 -17.52 -32.75 11.85
N GLY A 11 -16.68 -33.53 11.17
CA GLY A 11 -17.04 -34.33 9.98
C GLY A 11 -17.54 -33.51 8.79
N THR A 12 -17.27 -32.20 8.74
CA THR A 12 -17.82 -31.26 7.74
C THR A 12 -16.74 -30.45 7.02
N PHE A 13 -17.08 -29.93 5.85
CA PHE A 13 -16.21 -29.02 5.09
C PHE A 13 -16.37 -27.58 5.58
N GLU A 14 -15.26 -26.95 5.94
CA GLU A 14 -15.19 -25.57 6.39
C GLU A 14 -14.49 -24.65 5.39
N ARG A 15 -14.88 -23.37 5.40
CA ARG A 15 -14.16 -22.33 4.68
C ARG A 15 -12.77 -22.13 5.28
N ARG A 16 -11.73 -22.10 4.44
CA ARG A 16 -10.37 -21.77 4.88
C ARG A 16 -10.33 -20.34 5.45
N LYS A 17 -9.61 -20.18 6.57
CA LYS A 17 -9.29 -18.86 7.14
C LYS A 17 -8.30 -18.11 6.24
N ASN A 18 -8.37 -16.77 6.24
CA ASN A 18 -7.48 -15.93 5.45
C ASN A 18 -5.99 -16.17 5.78
N GLU A 19 -5.66 -16.38 7.06
CA GLU A 19 -4.29 -16.69 7.50
C GLU A 19 -3.72 -17.93 6.80
N HIS A 20 -4.50 -19.03 6.77
CA HIS A 20 -4.12 -20.25 6.06
C HIS A 20 -3.96 -20.01 4.56
N LEU A 21 -4.83 -19.20 3.95
CA LEU A 21 -4.71 -18.88 2.53
C LEU A 21 -3.43 -18.07 2.25
N TYR A 22 -3.09 -17.09 3.09
CA TYR A 22 -1.85 -16.32 2.92
C TYR A 22 -0.60 -17.18 3.06
N GLN A 23 -0.57 -18.10 4.02
CA GLN A 23 0.50 -19.09 4.17
C GLN A 23 0.61 -19.99 2.93
N LEU A 24 -0.50 -20.53 2.46
CA LEU A 24 -0.55 -21.43 1.29
C LEU A 24 -0.09 -20.76 0.00
N TYR A 25 -0.49 -19.52 -0.24
CA TYR A 25 -0.13 -18.80 -1.46
C TYR A 25 1.28 -18.20 -1.40
N GLY A 26 1.87 -18.01 -0.21
CA GLY A 26 3.16 -17.36 -0.05
C GLY A 26 3.20 -15.94 -0.65
N LYS A 27 2.03 -15.28 -0.72
CA LYS A 27 1.85 -13.98 -1.36
C LYS A 27 1.58 -12.88 -0.34
N PRO A 28 2.00 -11.64 -0.65
CA PRO A 28 1.66 -10.48 0.17
C PRO A 28 0.14 -10.32 0.27
N THR A 29 -0.32 -9.80 1.41
CA THR A 29 -1.73 -9.47 1.62
C THR A 29 -2.24 -8.46 0.58
N ILE A 30 -3.56 -8.38 0.40
CA ILE A 30 -4.14 -7.40 -0.54
C ILE A 30 -3.77 -5.96 -0.15
N LEU A 31 -3.68 -5.66 1.14
CA LEU A 31 -3.31 -4.33 1.64
C LEU A 31 -1.88 -3.97 1.27
N THR A 32 -0.94 -4.87 1.49
CA THR A 32 0.49 -4.66 1.17
C THR A 32 0.69 -4.54 -0.34
N PHE A 33 -0.05 -5.32 -1.14
CA PHE A 33 -0.08 -5.17 -2.60
C PHE A 33 -0.55 -3.78 -3.04
N ILE A 34 -1.69 -3.31 -2.53
CA ILE A 34 -2.26 -2.00 -2.87
C ILE A 34 -1.30 -0.87 -2.48
N ARG A 35 -0.75 -0.89 -1.26
CA ARG A 35 0.20 0.11 -0.77
C ARG A 35 1.45 0.15 -1.65
N THR A 36 2.06 -1.01 -1.91
CA THR A 36 3.25 -1.11 -2.77
C THR A 36 2.96 -0.56 -4.18
N LYS A 37 1.82 -0.89 -4.77
CA LYS A 37 1.45 -0.41 -6.12
C LYS A 37 1.23 1.11 -6.12
N ARG A 38 0.56 1.64 -5.11
CA ARG A 38 0.35 3.08 -4.92
C ARG A 38 1.67 3.82 -4.78
N MET A 39 2.61 3.31 -3.99
CA MET A 39 3.96 3.85 -3.87
C MET A 39 4.71 3.76 -5.21
N LYS A 40 4.74 2.59 -5.88
CA LYS A 40 5.38 2.44 -7.20
C LYS A 40 4.91 3.49 -8.19
N TRP A 41 3.60 3.71 -8.29
CA TRP A 41 3.02 4.70 -9.18
C TRP A 41 3.37 6.14 -8.77
N PHE A 42 3.33 6.44 -7.47
CA PHE A 42 3.80 7.74 -6.97
C PHE A 42 5.24 8.04 -7.37
N GLY A 43 6.15 7.09 -7.15
CA GLY A 43 7.56 7.29 -7.50
C GLY A 43 7.76 7.52 -9.00
N HIS A 44 6.95 6.89 -9.85
CA HIS A 44 6.95 7.15 -11.29
C HIS A 44 6.56 8.60 -11.60
N ILE A 45 5.42 9.07 -11.07
CA ILE A 45 4.97 10.46 -11.28
C ILE A 45 5.97 11.47 -10.69
N TRP A 46 6.51 11.20 -9.51
CA TRP A 46 7.39 12.13 -8.82
C TRP A 46 8.69 12.38 -9.57
N ARG A 47 9.18 11.38 -10.32
CA ARG A 47 10.38 11.47 -11.15
C ARG A 47 10.12 11.98 -12.56
N ALA A 48 8.87 12.03 -13.01
CA ALA A 48 8.53 12.58 -14.32
C ALA A 48 8.62 14.11 -14.25
N GLU A 49 9.71 14.67 -14.78
CA GLU A 49 9.87 16.12 -14.90
C GLU A 49 8.87 16.69 -15.91
N ASP A 50 8.40 17.90 -15.62
CA ASP A 50 7.39 18.64 -16.39
C ASP A 50 6.03 17.97 -16.67
N ASP A 51 5.80 16.78 -16.11
CA ASP A 51 4.57 16.03 -16.25
C ASP A 51 3.37 16.76 -15.60
N ILE A 52 2.26 16.82 -16.34
CA ILE A 52 0.98 17.39 -15.90
C ILE A 52 0.49 16.69 -14.63
N LEU A 53 0.64 15.36 -14.52
CA LEU A 53 0.27 14.60 -13.33
C LEU A 53 1.07 15.06 -12.12
N LYS A 54 2.39 15.27 -12.25
CA LYS A 54 3.23 15.79 -11.17
C LYS A 54 2.74 17.16 -10.73
N LYS A 55 2.48 18.06 -11.69
CA LYS A 55 1.94 19.42 -11.43
C LYS A 55 0.61 19.37 -10.67
N ILE A 56 -0.32 18.49 -11.09
CA ILE A 56 -1.63 18.32 -10.44
C ILE A 56 -1.49 17.79 -9.00
N ILE A 57 -0.66 16.78 -8.75
CA ILE A 57 -0.52 16.21 -7.39
C ILE A 57 0.21 17.16 -6.43
N THR A 58 1.02 18.08 -6.94
CA THR A 58 1.71 19.10 -6.12
C THR A 58 0.90 20.38 -5.96
N ALA A 59 -0.07 20.63 -6.83
CA ALA A 59 -0.84 21.87 -6.81
C ALA A 59 -1.62 22.05 -5.49
N THR A 60 -1.51 23.25 -4.94
CA THR A 60 -2.31 23.66 -3.78
C THR A 60 -3.55 24.38 -4.28
N ILE A 61 -4.71 23.74 -4.12
CA ILE A 61 -6.00 24.38 -4.45
C ILE A 61 -6.34 25.34 -3.30
N GLN A 62 -6.48 26.63 -3.61
CA GLN A 62 -6.74 27.71 -2.63
C GLN A 62 -8.14 27.67 -1.97
N LYS A 63 -8.98 26.69 -2.32
CA LYS A 63 -10.29 26.52 -1.69
C LYS A 63 -10.18 25.90 -0.30
N LYS A 64 -10.97 26.41 0.64
CA LYS A 64 -11.10 25.85 2.00
C LYS A 64 -11.80 24.48 1.92
N ARG A 65 -11.28 23.48 2.65
CA ARG A 65 -11.94 22.17 2.75
C ARG A 65 -13.22 22.31 3.59
N PRO A 66 -14.28 21.53 3.30
CA PRO A 66 -15.49 21.53 4.12
C PRO A 66 -15.17 21.08 5.54
N LEU A 67 -15.92 21.61 6.51
CA LEU A 67 -15.83 21.17 7.90
C LEU A 67 -16.41 19.74 8.05
N GLY A 68 -15.80 18.93 8.91
CA GLY A 68 -16.18 17.54 9.16
C GLY A 68 -15.13 16.52 8.70
N ARG A 69 -15.55 15.26 8.51
CA ARG A 69 -14.66 14.15 8.09
C ARG A 69 -14.36 14.23 6.59
N THR A 70 -13.39 15.07 6.24
CA THR A 70 -12.92 15.16 4.85
C THR A 70 -12.29 13.84 4.40
N ARG A 71 -12.53 13.45 3.14
CA ARG A 71 -11.86 12.29 2.55
C ARG A 71 -10.34 12.50 2.56
N THR A 72 -9.59 11.46 2.91
CA THR A 72 -8.13 11.51 2.79
C THR A 72 -7.74 11.71 1.33
N ARG A 73 -6.86 12.68 1.04
CA ARG A 73 -6.29 12.82 -0.29
C ARG A 73 -5.41 11.63 -0.62
N TRP A 74 -5.33 11.31 -1.90
CA TRP A 74 -4.46 10.24 -2.38
C TRP A 74 -2.98 10.47 -2.00
N LYS A 75 -2.48 11.71 -2.14
CA LYS A 75 -1.11 12.08 -1.72
C LYS A 75 -0.86 11.88 -0.21
N ASP A 76 -1.83 12.20 0.63
CA ASP A 76 -1.74 12.01 2.08
C ASP A 76 -1.70 10.50 2.42
N ALA A 77 -2.43 9.67 1.66
CA ALA A 77 -2.39 8.22 1.80
C ALA A 77 -1.03 7.64 1.37
N VAL A 78 -0.44 8.14 0.28
CA VAL A 78 0.93 7.77 -0.15
C VAL A 78 1.94 8.13 0.94
N LYS A 79 1.86 9.35 1.50
CA LYS A 79 2.76 9.77 2.57
C LYS A 79 2.66 8.84 3.78
N ARG A 80 1.45 8.44 4.17
CA ARG A 80 1.24 7.45 5.24
C ARG A 80 1.83 6.09 4.90
N ASP A 81 1.69 5.61 3.67
CA ASP A 81 2.30 4.33 3.27
C ASP A 81 3.83 4.37 3.31
N ILE A 82 4.45 5.48 2.91
CA ILE A 82 5.91 5.66 3.01
C ILE A 82 6.33 5.65 4.48
N GLN A 83 5.65 6.42 5.33
CA GLN A 83 5.95 6.55 6.75
C GLN A 83 5.67 5.27 7.56
N LEU A 84 4.79 4.40 7.06
CA LEU A 84 4.57 3.07 7.63
C LEU A 84 5.80 2.18 7.48
N VAL A 85 6.55 2.33 6.39
CA VAL A 85 7.78 1.55 6.12
C VAL A 85 8.98 2.17 6.82
N ASP A 86 9.11 3.50 6.74
CA ASP A 86 10.17 4.26 7.39
C ASP A 86 9.60 5.61 7.85
N ALA A 87 9.47 5.79 9.17
CA ALA A 87 8.89 6.99 9.78
C ALA A 87 9.63 8.28 9.40
N ASN A 88 10.92 8.18 9.07
CA ASN A 88 11.77 9.31 8.68
C ASN A 88 11.78 9.55 7.15
N ALA A 89 11.24 8.61 6.36
CA ALA A 89 11.21 8.75 4.93
C ALA A 89 10.18 9.81 4.48
N SER A 90 10.59 10.58 3.49
CA SER A 90 9.78 11.62 2.86
C SER A 90 9.49 11.27 1.40
N VAL A 91 8.59 12.03 0.77
CA VAL A 91 8.23 11.81 -0.64
C VAL A 91 9.40 12.07 -1.59
N GLU A 92 10.34 12.92 -1.18
CA GLU A 92 11.56 13.27 -1.92
C GLU A 92 12.49 12.07 -2.09
N LEU A 93 12.41 11.06 -1.21
CA LEU A 93 13.16 9.81 -1.33
C LEU A 93 12.92 9.13 -2.68
N ALA A 94 11.75 9.34 -3.29
CA ALA A 94 11.42 8.81 -4.60
C ALA A 94 12.35 9.30 -5.73
N LEU A 95 13.10 10.39 -5.54
CA LEU A 95 14.10 10.84 -6.51
C LEU A 95 15.33 9.91 -6.55
N ASN A 96 15.71 9.33 -5.41
CA ASN A 96 16.76 8.31 -5.36
C ASN A 96 16.17 6.94 -5.73
N ARG A 97 16.47 6.45 -6.94
CA ARG A 97 15.90 5.19 -7.45
C ARG A 97 16.26 3.96 -6.61
N GLU A 98 17.47 3.92 -6.06
CA GLU A 98 17.95 2.79 -5.25
C GLU A 98 17.23 2.77 -3.91
N ARG A 99 17.30 3.86 -3.15
CA ARG A 99 16.58 3.97 -1.87
C ARG A 99 15.07 3.79 -2.03
N TRP A 100 14.50 4.28 -3.14
CA TRP A 100 13.09 4.05 -3.45
C TRP A 100 12.78 2.58 -3.70
N ARG A 101 13.67 1.86 -4.40
CA ARG A 101 13.53 0.42 -4.64
C ARG A 101 13.61 -0.36 -3.33
N ASP A 102 14.56 -0.02 -2.45
CA ASP A 102 14.73 -0.66 -1.15
C ASP A 102 13.49 -0.47 -0.28
N LEU A 103 12.96 0.76 -0.24
CA LEU A 103 11.74 1.07 0.49
C LEU A 103 10.51 0.33 -0.07
N LEU A 104 10.43 0.12 -1.39
CA LEU A 104 9.39 -0.70 -2.01
C LEU A 104 9.52 -2.20 -1.69
N VAL A 105 10.75 -2.72 -1.59
CA VAL A 105 11.00 -4.10 -1.18
C VAL A 105 10.61 -4.30 0.28
N ALA A 106 10.99 -3.37 1.15
CA ALA A 106 10.56 -3.37 2.56
C ALA A 106 9.02 -3.29 2.69
N ALA A 107 8.37 -2.45 1.89
CA ALA A 107 6.90 -2.36 1.84
C ALA A 107 6.22 -3.68 1.43
N GLN A 108 6.86 -4.48 0.57
CA GLN A 108 6.34 -5.79 0.18
C GLN A 108 6.53 -6.86 1.26
N ALA A 109 7.57 -6.73 2.08
CA ALA A 109 7.88 -7.65 3.17
C ALA A 109 7.09 -7.38 4.45
N LEU A 110 6.50 -6.18 4.59
CA LEU A 110 5.65 -5.82 5.71
C LEU A 110 4.42 -6.73 5.79
N GLN A 111 4.45 -7.73 6.66
CA GLN A 111 3.27 -8.50 7.03
C GLN A 111 2.56 -7.75 8.17
N GLU A 112 1.61 -6.88 7.84
CA GLU A 112 0.74 -6.37 8.89
C GLU A 112 -0.13 -7.50 9.45
N PRO A 113 -0.34 -7.55 10.79
CA PRO A 113 -1.36 -8.41 11.35
C PRO A 113 -2.73 -7.99 10.80
N LEU A 114 -3.57 -8.98 10.50
CA LEU A 114 -4.97 -8.74 10.16
C LEU A 114 -5.63 -8.16 11.41
N SER A 115 -5.88 -6.86 11.41
CA SER A 115 -6.65 -6.18 12.47
C SER A 115 -8.11 -6.64 12.49
#